data_AF-A0A1D1W1B8-F1
#
_entry.id   AF-A0A1D1W1B8-F1
#
_cell.length_a   1.000
_cell.length_b   1.000
_cell.length_c   1.000
_cell.angle_alpha   90.00
_cell.angle_beta   90.00
_cell.angle_gamma   90.00
#
_symmetry.space_group_name_H-M   'P 1'
#
loop_
_entity.id
_entity.type
_entity.pdbx_description
1 polymer ?
#
loop_
_entity_poly.entity_id
_entity_poly.type
_entity_poly.pdbx_seq_one_letter_code
_entity_poly.pdbx_strand_id
1 'polypeptide(L)'
;MGSETSSETKAMVVALHGQRLSYKQISEQLLSLGTHIHYKTIGRLIRKEGTDGIGWAKSAKRLPPQNLPSVRTKNTIRKVERAILKKRPDSQRQLARKLGCSRSTVAKIINQDLGLDARKKKKLHHLTDAQKKQSSLVSSEHKKNR
;
A
#
# COMPACT_ATOMS: atom_id res chain seq x y z
N MET A 1 -22.40 1.58 18.19
CA MET A 1 -22.25 2.65 19.20
C MET A 1 -21.89 1.98 20.51
N GLY A 2 -20.71 2.24 21.08
CA GLY A 2 -20.35 1.65 22.36
C GLY A 2 -21.08 2.38 23.49
N SER A 3 -21.82 1.67 24.34
CA SER A 3 -22.45 2.25 25.53
C SER A 3 -21.35 2.77 26.46
N GLU A 4 -21.24 4.09 26.59
CA GLU A 4 -20.33 4.69 27.55
C GLU A 4 -20.78 4.30 28.96
N THR A 5 -19.85 3.83 29.80
CA THR A 5 -20.18 3.53 31.20
C THR A 5 -20.49 4.82 31.94
N SER A 6 -21.49 4.79 32.83
CA SER A 6 -21.90 5.93 33.66
C SER A 6 -20.69 6.50 34.41
N SER A 7 -20.63 7.84 34.54
CA SER A 7 -19.58 8.56 35.26
C SER A 7 -19.46 8.10 36.71
N GLU A 8 -20.58 7.83 37.37
CA GLU A 8 -20.66 7.31 38.74
C GLU A 8 -19.92 5.98 38.86
N THR A 9 -20.17 5.07 37.94
CA THR A 9 -19.55 3.76 37.91
C THR A 9 -18.04 3.84 37.67
N LYS A 10 -17.57 4.82 36.88
CA LYS A 10 -16.14 5.07 36.69
C LYS A 10 -15.48 5.55 37.98
N ALA A 11 -16.12 6.47 38.70
CA ALA A 11 -15.62 6.96 39.99
C ALA A 11 -15.50 5.84 41.03
N MET A 12 -16.51 4.96 41.11
CA MET A 12 -16.48 3.79 42.00
C MET A 12 -15.33 2.85 41.67
N VAL A 13 -15.10 2.55 40.39
CA VAL A 13 -13.96 1.73 39.95
C VAL A 13 -12.62 2.34 40.38
N VAL A 14 -12.45 3.66 40.25
CA VAL A 14 -11.23 4.36 40.66
C VAL A 14 -11.04 4.31 42.17
N ALA A 15 -12.11 4.52 42.95
CA ALA A 15 -12.06 4.46 44.41
C ALA A 15 -11.66 3.05 44.92
N LEU A 16 -12.29 2.00 44.37
CA LEU A 16 -11.98 0.61 44.72
C LEU A 16 -10.57 0.20 44.28
N HIS A 17 -10.09 0.73 43.16
CA HIS A 17 -8.70 0.53 42.74
C HIS A 17 -7.70 1.21 43.68
N GLY A 18 -8.06 2.39 44.23
CA GLY A 18 -7.26 3.07 45.27
C GLY A 18 -7.08 2.23 46.54
N GLN A 19 -8.05 1.39 46.87
CA GLN A 19 -8.00 0.43 47.97
C GLN A 19 -7.15 -0.83 47.65
N ARG A 20 -6.45 -0.85 46.50
CA ARG A 20 -5.60 -1.97 46.03
C ARG A 20 -6.32 -3.31 45.85
N LEU A 21 -7.63 -3.29 45.58
CA LEU A 21 -8.40 -4.48 45.25
C LEU A 21 -8.06 -5.00 43.84
N SER A 22 -8.09 -6.32 43.66
CA SER A 22 -7.89 -6.92 42.33
C SER A 22 -9.09 -6.65 41.42
N TYR A 23 -8.87 -6.66 40.10
CA TYR A 23 -9.95 -6.38 39.13
C TYR A 23 -11.14 -7.36 39.22
N LYS A 24 -10.90 -8.59 39.67
CA LYS A 24 -11.97 -9.58 39.93
C LYS A 24 -12.79 -9.19 41.15
N GLN A 25 -12.14 -8.81 42.25
CA GLN A 25 -12.82 -8.35 43.47
C GLN A 25 -13.62 -7.06 43.23
N ILE A 26 -13.09 -6.12 42.43
CA ILE A 26 -13.82 -4.92 42.02
C ILE A 26 -15.08 -5.30 41.23
N SER A 27 -14.96 -6.28 40.31
CA SER A 27 -16.11 -6.79 39.54
C SER A 27 -17.18 -7.40 40.43
N GLU A 28 -16.79 -8.18 41.44
CA GLU A 28 -17.70 -8.83 42.39
C GLU A 28 -18.38 -7.80 43.31
N GLN A 29 -17.65 -6.80 43.81
CA GLN A 29 -18.25 -5.74 44.61
C GLN A 29 -19.23 -4.87 43.82
N LEU A 30 -18.90 -4.55 42.56
CA LEU A 30 -19.82 -3.81 41.69
C LEU A 30 -21.06 -4.63 41.35
N LEU A 31 -20.93 -5.96 41.26
CA LEU A 31 -22.06 -6.86 41.10
C LEU A 31 -22.98 -6.83 42.33
N SER A 32 -22.42 -6.85 43.54
CA SER A 32 -23.19 -6.70 44.78
C SER A 32 -23.93 -5.37 44.88
N LEU A 33 -23.43 -4.32 44.24
CA LEU A 33 -24.06 -3.00 44.16
C LEU A 33 -25.04 -2.87 42.98
N GLY A 34 -25.33 -3.96 42.27
CA GLY A 34 -26.29 -4.01 41.16
C GLY A 34 -25.74 -3.59 39.80
N THR A 35 -24.43 -3.33 39.70
CA THR A 35 -23.76 -2.93 38.44
C THR A 35 -22.89 -4.06 37.89
N HIS A 36 -23.37 -4.74 36.85
CA HIS A 36 -22.59 -5.82 36.24
C HIS A 36 -21.55 -5.26 35.25
N ILE A 37 -20.28 -5.25 35.65
CA ILE A 37 -19.16 -4.87 34.78
C ILE A 37 -18.11 -5.96 34.75
N HIS A 38 -17.77 -6.41 33.56
CA HIS A 38 -16.71 -7.39 33.38
C HIS A 38 -15.31 -6.83 33.74
N TYR A 39 -14.49 -7.61 34.45
CA TYR A 39 -13.13 -7.22 34.90
C TYR A 39 -12.21 -6.62 33.81
N LYS A 40 -12.31 -7.08 32.55
CA LYS A 40 -11.57 -6.48 31.41
C LYS A 40 -11.96 -5.02 31.15
N THR A 41 -13.21 -4.65 31.40
CA THR A 41 -13.70 -3.27 31.27
C THR A 41 -13.15 -2.40 32.39
N ILE A 42 -13.12 -2.90 33.63
CA ILE A 42 -12.46 -2.25 34.77
C ILE A 42 -10.99 -1.92 34.44
N GLY A 43 -10.22 -2.90 33.96
CA GLY A 43 -8.81 -2.67 33.59
C GLY A 43 -8.63 -1.68 32.44
N ARG A 44 -9.58 -1.59 31.50
CA ARG A 44 -9.56 -0.54 30.45
C ARG A 44 -9.86 0.84 31.02
N LEU A 45 -10.82 0.96 31.94
CA LEU A 45 -11.18 2.21 32.60
C LEU A 45 -10.02 2.78 33.41
N ILE A 46 -9.39 1.96 34.24
CA ILE A 46 -8.24 2.37 35.07
C ILE A 46 -7.08 2.87 34.20
N ARG A 47 -6.76 2.16 33.11
CA ARG A 47 -5.70 2.61 32.18
C ARG A 47 -6.06 3.92 31.49
N LYS A 48 -7.34 4.10 31.13
CA LYS A 48 -7.83 5.32 30.47
C LYS A 48 -7.73 6.53 31.42
N GLU A 49 -8.20 6.38 32.65
CA GLU A 49 -8.08 7.41 33.69
C GLU A 49 -6.61 7.74 34.00
N GLY A 50 -5.75 6.72 34.08
CA GLY A 50 -4.30 6.94 34.24
C GLY A 50 -3.67 7.72 33.08
N THR A 51 -4.05 7.44 31.84
CA THR A 51 -3.54 8.19 30.68
C THR A 51 -4.08 9.62 30.62
N ASP A 52 -5.36 9.82 30.98
CA ASP A 52 -6.01 11.13 30.96
C ASP A 52 -5.49 12.02 32.12
N GLY A 53 -5.18 11.44 33.30
CA GLY A 53 -4.67 12.16 34.48
C GLY A 53 -3.18 12.55 34.44
N ILE A 54 -2.34 11.84 33.68
CA ILE A 54 -0.91 12.18 33.50
C ILE A 54 -0.75 13.23 32.37
N GLY A 55 -1.83 13.65 31.71
CA GLY A 55 -1.78 14.64 30.62
C GLY A 55 -1.10 14.10 29.35
N TRP A 56 -0.99 12.78 29.21
CA TRP A 56 -0.45 12.16 27.99
C TRP A 56 -1.51 12.28 26.91
N ALA A 57 -1.42 13.36 26.12
CA ALA A 57 -2.27 13.57 24.96
C ALA A 57 -2.21 12.31 24.07
N LYS A 58 -3.39 11.77 23.73
CA LYS A 58 -3.49 10.66 22.77
C LYS A 58 -2.72 11.04 21.52
N SER A 59 -1.78 10.20 21.11
CA SER A 59 -1.02 10.45 19.89
C SER A 59 -2.01 10.64 18.73
N ALA A 60 -1.80 11.70 17.94
CA ALA A 60 -2.65 11.97 16.80
C ALA A 60 -2.72 10.73 15.90
N LYS A 61 -3.93 10.30 15.53
CA LYS A 61 -4.11 9.18 14.59
C LYS A 61 -3.35 9.53 13.33
N ARG A 62 -2.35 8.71 12.98
CA ARG A 62 -1.62 8.88 11.72
C ARG A 62 -2.58 8.63 10.57
N LEU A 63 -3.04 9.71 9.94
CA LEU A 63 -3.82 9.62 8.71
C LEU A 63 -2.91 9.01 7.62
N PRO A 64 -3.44 8.10 6.78
CA PRO A 64 -2.70 7.64 5.62
C PRO A 64 -2.41 8.86 4.72
N PRO A 65 -1.27 8.88 4.01
CA PRO A 65 -0.90 10.00 3.17
C PRO A 65 -1.97 10.22 2.07
N GLN A 66 -2.63 11.38 2.11
CA GLN A 66 -3.85 11.64 1.34
C GLN A 66 -3.65 11.83 -0.17
N ASN A 67 -2.41 11.93 -0.67
CA ASN A 67 -2.14 12.30 -2.07
C ASN A 67 -1.01 11.49 -2.73
N LEU A 68 -0.79 10.24 -2.34
CA LEU A 68 0.21 9.42 -3.04
C LEU A 68 -0.28 9.05 -4.44
N PRO A 69 0.55 9.18 -5.48
CA PRO A 69 0.19 8.72 -6.81
C PRO A 69 0.05 7.19 -6.78
N SER A 70 -1.20 6.71 -6.80
CA SER A 70 -1.56 5.29 -6.69
C SER A 70 -0.79 4.40 -7.67
N VAL A 71 -0.52 4.92 -8.88
CA VAL A 71 0.10 4.14 -9.97
C VAL A 71 1.60 4.43 -10.14
N ARG A 72 2.09 5.64 -9.84
CA ARG A 72 3.52 6.02 -9.98
C ARG A 72 4.33 5.65 -8.73
N THR A 73 4.24 4.39 -8.33
CA THR A 73 5.07 3.87 -7.24
C THR A 73 6.53 3.74 -7.71
N LYS A 74 7.48 3.76 -6.77
CA LYS A 74 8.91 3.51 -7.06
C LYS A 74 9.13 2.19 -7.82
N ASN A 75 8.33 1.17 -7.53
CA ASN A 75 8.40 -0.12 -8.22
C ASN A 75 7.97 -0.01 -9.68
N THR A 76 6.86 0.70 -9.96
CA THR A 76 6.40 0.95 -11.33
C THR A 76 7.45 1.72 -12.14
N ILE A 77 8.04 2.76 -11.55
CA ILE A 77 9.10 3.56 -12.18
C ILE A 77 10.30 2.68 -12.57
N ARG A 78 10.82 1.87 -11.63
CA ARG A 78 11.92 0.93 -11.90
C ARG A 78 11.60 -0.09 -12.99
N LYS A 79 10.37 -0.59 -13.05
CA LYS A 79 9.94 -1.54 -14.11
C LYS A 79 9.93 -0.85 -15.48
N VAL A 80 9.46 0.40 -15.55
CA VAL A 80 9.47 1.19 -16.79
C VAL A 80 10.90 1.48 -17.23
N GLU A 81 11.76 1.93 -16.33
CA GLU A 81 13.19 2.20 -16.58
C GLU A 81 13.90 0.98 -17.18
N ARG A 82 13.79 -0.18 -16.52
CA ARG A 82 14.40 -1.43 -17.00
C ARG A 82 13.90 -1.83 -18.39
N ALA A 83 12.63 -1.56 -18.71
CA ALA A 83 12.05 -1.94 -19.99
C ALA A 83 12.47 -0.99 -21.13
N ILE A 84 12.80 0.27 -20.80
CA ILE A 84 13.30 1.27 -21.75
C ILE A 84 14.79 1.07 -22.04
N LEU A 85 15.59 0.69 -21.04
CA LEU A 85 17.03 0.46 -21.18
C LEU A 85 17.37 -0.81 -21.99
N LYS A 86 16.39 -1.64 -22.35
CA LYS A 86 16.60 -2.80 -23.23
C LYS A 86 17.05 -2.38 -24.63
N LYS A 87 17.92 -3.17 -25.26
CA LYS A 87 18.38 -2.97 -26.66
C LYS A 87 17.21 -2.79 -27.66
N ARG A 88 16.10 -3.50 -27.42
CA ARG A 88 14.84 -3.36 -28.16
C ARG A 88 13.72 -3.05 -27.16
N PRO A 89 13.47 -1.76 -26.84
CA PRO A 89 12.47 -1.40 -25.86
C PRO A 89 11.06 -1.65 -26.38
N ASP A 90 10.16 -2.01 -25.46
CA ASP A 90 8.72 -2.08 -25.75
C ASP A 90 8.16 -0.68 -26.04
N SER A 91 7.11 -0.60 -26.87
CA SER A 91 6.38 0.67 -27.04
C SER A 91 5.67 1.08 -25.75
N GLN A 92 5.41 2.39 -25.55
CA GLN A 92 4.65 2.89 -24.41
C GLN A 92 3.29 2.19 -24.25
N ARG A 93 2.61 1.86 -25.36
CA ARG A 93 1.33 1.13 -25.34
C ARG A 93 1.49 -0.31 -24.86
N GLN A 94 2.57 -0.99 -25.25
CA GLN A 94 2.87 -2.35 -24.77
C GLN A 94 3.27 -2.34 -23.29
N LEU A 95 4.08 -1.36 -22.86
CA LEU A 95 4.43 -1.17 -21.45
C LEU A 95 3.19 -0.91 -20.60
N ALA A 96 2.30 -0.04 -21.06
CA ALA A 96 1.04 0.25 -20.40
C ALA A 96 0.20 -1.02 -20.19
N ARG A 97 0.05 -1.86 -21.23
CA ARG A 97 -0.65 -3.14 -21.14
C ARG A 97 0.02 -4.12 -20.17
N LYS A 98 1.36 -4.25 -20.22
CA LYS A 98 2.13 -5.16 -19.34
C LYS A 98 2.06 -4.75 -17.87
N LEU A 99 2.04 -3.45 -17.60
CA LEU A 99 2.05 -2.90 -16.24
C LEU A 99 0.65 -2.60 -15.70
N GLY A 100 -0.42 -2.82 -16.49
CA GLY A 100 -1.79 -2.50 -16.10
C GLY A 100 -2.02 -1.00 -15.87
N CYS A 101 -1.27 -0.15 -16.56
CA CYS A 101 -1.28 1.30 -16.38
C CYS A 101 -1.83 2.01 -17.63
N SER A 102 -2.27 3.26 -17.50
CA SER A 102 -2.60 4.07 -18.67
C SER A 102 -1.34 4.45 -19.47
N ARG A 103 -1.47 4.66 -20.79
CA ARG A 103 -0.36 5.15 -21.63
C ARG A 103 0.15 6.51 -21.14
N SER A 104 -0.74 7.41 -20.73
CA SER A 104 -0.37 8.73 -20.24
C SER A 104 0.44 8.64 -18.95
N THR A 105 0.14 7.68 -18.07
CA THR A 105 0.96 7.40 -16.88
C THR A 105 2.38 7.00 -17.27
N VAL A 106 2.54 6.08 -18.22
CA VAL A 106 3.87 5.67 -18.70
C VAL A 106 4.61 6.85 -19.32
N ALA A 107 3.95 7.68 -20.12
CA ALA A 107 4.56 8.88 -20.70
C ALA A 107 5.01 9.88 -19.62
N LYS A 108 4.21 10.10 -18.57
CA LYS A 108 4.59 10.95 -17.43
C LYS A 108 5.79 10.38 -16.68
N ILE A 109 5.86 9.07 -16.46
CA ILE A 109 7.02 8.43 -15.83
C ILE A 109 8.28 8.67 -16.66
N ILE A 110 8.20 8.48 -17.97
CA ILE A 110 9.35 8.66 -18.87
C ILE A 110 9.85 10.11 -18.84
N ASN A 111 8.94 11.07 -19.02
CA ASN A 111 9.31 12.47 -19.17
C ASN A 111 9.64 13.15 -17.83
N GLN A 112 8.85 12.88 -16.78
CA GLN A 112 8.96 13.61 -15.50
C GLN A 112 9.84 12.87 -14.48
N ASP A 113 9.68 11.54 -14.33
CA ASP A 113 10.42 10.79 -13.30
C ASP A 113 11.82 10.39 -13.78
N LEU A 114 11.96 10.01 -15.05
CA LEU A 114 13.24 9.56 -15.61
C LEU A 114 13.98 10.67 -16.37
N GLY A 115 13.33 11.79 -16.67
CA GLY A 115 13.91 12.88 -17.46
C GLY A 115 14.34 12.46 -18.87
N LEU A 116 13.73 11.39 -19.39
CA LEU A 116 14.05 10.85 -20.71
C LEU A 116 13.03 11.34 -21.73
N ASP A 117 13.49 11.58 -22.95
CA ASP A 117 12.57 11.78 -24.06
C ASP A 117 11.98 10.46 -24.53
N ALA A 118 10.67 10.47 -24.77
CA ALA A 118 9.96 9.35 -25.35
C ALA A 118 10.53 9.00 -26.73
N ARG A 119 11.35 7.93 -26.79
CA ARG A 119 11.96 7.47 -28.04
C ARG A 119 10.88 7.10 -29.07
N LYS A 120 10.92 7.75 -30.24
CA LYS A 120 10.11 7.38 -31.40
C LYS A 120 10.74 6.14 -32.07
N LYS A 121 9.93 5.13 -32.39
CA LYS A 121 10.40 3.95 -33.12
C LYS A 121 10.82 4.39 -34.53
N LYS A 122 12.06 4.09 -34.92
CA LYS A 122 12.52 4.31 -36.30
C LYS A 122 11.68 3.45 -37.25
N LYS A 123 11.17 4.05 -38.33
CA LYS A 123 10.49 3.31 -39.40
C LYS A 123 11.50 2.32 -39.99
N LEU A 124 11.22 1.03 -39.87
CA LEU A 124 12.04 -0.01 -40.48
C LEU A 124 11.43 -0.34 -41.84
N HIS A 125 12.28 -0.61 -42.84
CA HIS A 125 11.82 -1.17 -44.09
C HIS A 125 11.33 -2.59 -43.83
N HIS A 126 10.06 -2.84 -44.12
CA HIS A 126 9.52 -4.19 -44.12
C HIS A 126 9.99 -4.88 -45.40
N LEU A 127 10.66 -6.02 -45.27
CA LEU A 127 10.99 -6.86 -46.43
C LEU A 127 9.69 -7.29 -47.10
N THR A 128 9.62 -7.12 -48.41
CA THR A 128 8.52 -7.66 -49.21
C THR A 128 8.59 -9.18 -49.21
N ASP A 129 7.47 -9.85 -49.47
CA ASP A 129 7.44 -11.31 -49.45
C ASP A 129 8.37 -11.94 -50.51
N ALA A 130 8.60 -11.23 -51.62
CA ALA A 130 9.61 -11.58 -52.61
C ALA A 130 11.04 -11.57 -52.01
N GLN A 131 11.40 -10.53 -51.26
CA GLN A 131 12.72 -10.42 -50.62
C GLN A 131 12.91 -11.49 -49.52
N LYS A 132 11.86 -11.84 -48.77
CA LYS A 132 11.90 -12.94 -47.80
C LYS A 132 12.15 -14.28 -48.49
N LYS A 133 11.46 -14.53 -49.62
CA LYS A 133 11.63 -15.75 -50.42
C LYS A 133 13.06 -15.88 -50.95
N GLN A 134 13.62 -14.79 -51.47
CA GLN A 134 15.01 -14.78 -51.94
C GLN A 134 16.02 -15.06 -50.82
N SER A 135 15.84 -14.48 -49.64
CA SER A 135 16.68 -14.76 -48.47
C SER A 135 16.63 -16.22 -48.02
N SER A 136 15.44 -16.85 -48.07
CA SER A 136 15.29 -18.27 -47.73
C SER A 136 15.97 -19.21 -48.73
N LEU A 137 15.93 -18.87 -50.02
CA LEU A 137 16.58 -19.62 -51.09
C LEU A 137 18.11 -19.55 -50.97
N VAL A 138 18.68 -18.37 -50.81
CA VAL A 138 20.14 -18.18 -50.66
C VAL A 138 20.69 -18.90 -49.42
N SER A 139 19.93 -18.92 -48.33
CA SER A 139 20.28 -19.63 -47.10
C SER A 139 20.26 -21.15 -47.29
N SER A 140 19.39 -21.66 -48.16
CA SER A 140 19.32 -23.09 -48.49
C SER A 140 20.45 -23.55 -49.42
N GLU A 141 20.91 -22.69 -50.34
CA GLU A 141 22.07 -22.97 -51.21
C GLU A 141 23.39 -23.01 -50.43
N HIS A 142 23.59 -22.06 -49.50
CA HIS A 142 24.78 -22.05 -48.64
C HIS A 142 24.86 -23.28 -47.72
N LYS A 143 23.72 -23.91 -47.42
CA LYS A 143 23.63 -25.13 -46.61
C LYS A 143 23.88 -26.41 -47.41
N LYS A 144 23.75 -26.36 -48.74
CA LYS A 144 24.05 -27.49 -49.65
C LYS A 144 25.53 -27.55 -50.06
N ASN A 145 26.23 -26.41 -50.03
CA ASN A 145 27.63 -26.28 -50.41
C ASN A 145 28.60 -26.42 -49.22
N ARG A 146 28.15 -27.04 -48.12
CA ARG A 146 28.93 -27.26 -46.90
C ARG A 146 28.73 -28.68 -46.43
#